data_AF-A0A483S6T9-F1
#
_entry.id   AF-A0A483S6T9-F1
#
_cell.length_a   1.000
_cell.length_b   1.000
_cell.length_c   1.000
_cell.angle_alpha   90.00
_cell.angle_beta   90.00
_cell.angle_gamma   90.00
#
_symmetry.space_group_name_H-M   'P 1'
#
loop_
_entity.id
_entity.type
_entity.pdbx_description
1 polymer ?
#
loop_
_entity_poly.entity_id
_entity_poly.type
_entity_poly.pdbx_seq_one_letter_code
_entity_poly.pdbx_strand_id
1 'polypeptide(L)'
;VLRFIDDAQRNQNWIINVDVGTEIQRTIKKDGEEEVITFYEWTPDTIGRLKPIIPTRDIISLINKVKELAESYGEVCAQNIDDIKTPKLKKYVERLSEKEDYATLYDKYKALIEDFIKPGNLDSLIYVCDDEEEQFLTVKAIMSMTGAKVSSDGHIKLRLRRIHDRYKQQFNGKKIRKNQKSSLYK
;
A
#
# COMPACT_ATOMS: atom_id res chain seq x y z
N VAL A 1 7.60 0.52 6.14
CA VAL A 1 6.53 0.36 5.11
C VAL A 1 5.91 -1.05 5.06
N LEU A 2 6.67 -2.12 4.84
CA LEU A 2 6.11 -3.48 4.65
C LEU A 2 5.22 -3.94 5.81
N ARG A 3 5.66 -3.69 7.06
CA ARG A 3 4.84 -3.97 8.25
C ARG A 3 3.46 -3.30 8.19
N PHE A 4 3.39 -2.03 7.77
CA PHE A 4 2.12 -1.33 7.60
C PHE A 4 1.23 -2.03 6.57
N ILE A 5 1.80 -2.47 5.43
CA ILE A 5 1.05 -3.18 4.39
C ILE A 5 0.52 -4.52 4.93
N ASP A 6 1.35 -5.30 5.63
CA ASP A 6 0.95 -6.58 6.21
C ASP A 6 -0.15 -6.41 7.27
N ASP A 7 -0.01 -5.44 8.17
CA ASP A 7 -1.00 -5.14 9.20
C ASP A 7 -2.31 -4.63 8.57
N ALA A 8 -2.22 -3.77 7.54
CA ALA A 8 -3.38 -3.27 6.81
C ALA A 8 -4.11 -4.39 6.04
N GLN A 9 -3.38 -5.36 5.49
CA GLN A 9 -3.97 -6.55 4.87
C GLN A 9 -4.69 -7.45 5.88
N ARG A 10 -4.11 -7.66 7.06
CA ARG A 10 -4.70 -8.47 8.14
C ARG A 10 -5.95 -7.82 8.72
N ASN A 11 -5.89 -6.52 8.97
CA ASN A 11 -6.90 -5.80 9.75
C ASN A 11 -7.88 -5.01 8.86
N GLN A 12 -7.68 -5.02 7.55
CA GLN A 12 -8.40 -4.22 6.55
C GLN A 12 -8.38 -2.71 6.83
N ASN A 13 -7.41 -2.24 7.62
CA ASN A 13 -7.26 -0.84 7.99
C ASN A 13 -6.09 -0.20 7.24
N TRP A 14 -6.43 0.52 6.17
CA TRP A 14 -5.46 1.20 5.30
C TRP A 14 -5.33 2.69 5.59
N ILE A 15 -5.77 3.15 6.78
CA ILE A 15 -5.66 4.54 7.20
C ILE A 15 -4.21 4.86 7.56
N ILE A 16 -3.67 5.94 7.00
CA ILE A 16 -2.36 6.47 7.37
C ILE A 16 -2.55 7.60 8.38
N ASN A 17 -2.30 7.26 9.64
CA ASN A 17 -2.32 8.22 10.74
C ASN A 17 -1.00 8.99 10.81
N VAL A 18 -1.10 10.29 11.09
CA VAL A 18 0.04 11.19 11.31
C VAL A 18 -0.16 12.00 12.57
N ASP A 19 0.91 12.61 13.06
CA ASP A 19 0.81 13.70 14.02
C ASP A 19 1.00 15.03 13.31
N VAL A 20 0.10 15.98 13.54
CA VAL A 20 0.14 17.33 13.01
C VAL A 20 0.53 18.29 14.14
N GLY A 21 1.59 19.04 13.91
CA GLY A 21 2.17 19.98 14.87
C GLY A 21 1.52 21.35 14.74
N THR A 22 0.84 21.80 15.79
CA THR A 22 0.44 23.19 15.95
C THR A 22 1.55 23.94 16.66
N GLU A 23 2.07 24.97 16.02
CA GLU A 23 3.11 25.82 16.58
C GLU A 23 2.51 26.70 17.68
N ILE A 24 3.16 26.71 18.84
CA ILE A 24 2.75 27.53 19.97
C ILE A 24 4.00 28.21 20.51
N GLN A 25 3.86 29.49 20.81
CA GLN A 25 4.92 30.28 21.43
C GLN A 25 4.62 30.42 22.92
N ARG A 26 5.62 30.18 23.76
CA ARG A 26 5.56 30.44 25.20
C ARG A 26 6.75 31.30 25.57
N THR A 27 6.45 32.37 26.29
CA THR A 27 7.48 33.12 27.00
C THR A 27 7.83 32.34 28.26
N ILE A 28 9.08 31.95 28.39
CA ILE A 28 9.63 31.42 29.65
C ILE A 28 10.56 32.46 30.26
N LYS A 29 10.61 32.53 31.59
CA LYS A 29 11.64 33.31 32.28
C LYS A 29 12.79 32.40 32.63
N LYS A 30 13.98 32.74 32.14
CA LYS A 30 15.22 32.05 32.47
C LYS A 30 16.24 33.10 32.90
N ASP A 31 16.79 32.93 34.10
CA ASP A 31 17.79 33.84 34.68
C ASP A 31 17.37 35.33 34.72
N GLY A 32 16.07 35.60 34.87
CA GLY A 32 15.52 36.97 34.93
C GLY A 32 15.19 37.59 33.57
N GLU A 33 15.58 36.95 32.46
CA GLU A 33 15.25 37.37 31.10
C GLU A 33 14.06 36.57 30.54
N GLU A 34 13.23 37.25 29.73
CA GLU A 34 12.11 36.62 29.03
C GLU A 34 12.57 36.08 27.67
N GLU A 35 12.52 34.76 27.50
CA GLU A 35 12.83 34.07 26.24
C GLU A 35 11.53 33.52 25.62
N VAL A 36 11.28 33.84 24.34
CA VAL A 36 10.17 33.25 23.59
C VAL A 36 10.63 31.94 22.95
N ILE A 37 10.11 30.83 23.45
CA ILE A 37 10.39 29.51 22.90
C ILE A 37 9.21 29.03 22.07
N THR A 38 9.52 28.49 20.90
CA THR A 38 8.56 27.82 20.03
C THR A 38 8.51 26.34 20.34
N PHE A 39 7.31 25.83 20.64
CA PHE A 39 7.03 24.41 20.81
C PHE A 39 5.94 23.94 19.86
N TYR A 40 5.86 22.63 19.64
CA TYR A 40 4.81 22.01 18.83
C TYR A 40 3.93 21.14 19.71
N GLU A 41 2.64 21.43 19.72
CA GLU A 41 1.63 20.50 20.20
C GLU A 41 1.26 19.55 19.06
N TRP A 42 1.45 18.25 19.28
CA TRP A 42 1.22 17.21 18.28
C TRP A 42 -0.14 16.57 18.49
N THR A 43 -1.01 16.69 17.49
CA THR A 43 -2.35 16.11 17.51
C THR A 43 -2.48 15.04 16.43
N PRO A 44 -3.11 13.89 16.71
CA PRO A 44 -3.29 12.85 15.71
C PRO A 44 -4.28 13.31 14.64
N ASP A 45 -3.96 13.02 13.38
CA ASP A 45 -4.81 13.25 12.21
C ASP A 45 -4.55 12.17 11.16
N THR A 46 -5.21 12.25 10.00
CA THR A 46 -5.11 11.28 8.91
C THR A 46 -4.69 11.93 7.61
N ILE A 47 -3.66 11.39 6.97
CA ILE A 47 -3.31 11.77 5.58
C ILE A 47 -4.40 11.31 4.62
N GLY A 48 -4.96 10.14 4.89
CA GLY A 48 -5.99 9.53 4.08
C GLY A 48 -5.98 8.01 4.23
N ARG A 49 -6.66 7.35 3.29
CA ARG A 49 -6.75 5.91 3.21
C ARG A 49 -6.03 5.42 1.96
N LEU A 50 -5.02 4.58 2.16
CA LEU A 50 -4.35 3.89 1.07
C LEU A 50 -5.34 2.95 0.37
N LYS A 51 -5.32 2.92 -0.96
CA LYS A 51 -6.01 1.87 -1.72
C LYS A 51 -5.47 0.51 -1.30
N PRO A 52 -6.31 -0.52 -1.15
CA PRO A 52 -5.86 -1.82 -0.67
C PRO A 52 -5.12 -2.57 -1.78
N ILE A 53 -4.19 -3.44 -1.37
CA ILE A 53 -3.56 -4.43 -2.26
C ILE A 53 -3.80 -5.83 -1.71
N ILE A 54 -4.01 -6.78 -2.63
CA ILE A 54 -4.30 -8.18 -2.31
C ILE A 54 -3.08 -8.85 -1.69
N PRO A 55 -3.25 -9.68 -0.66
CA PRO A 55 -2.18 -10.53 -0.14
C PRO A 55 -1.57 -11.43 -1.22
N THR A 56 -0.25 -11.58 -1.19
CA THR A 56 0.48 -12.47 -2.11
C THR A 56 -0.07 -13.90 -2.10
N ARG A 57 -0.50 -14.40 -0.93
CA ARG A 57 -1.10 -15.74 -0.80
C ARG A 57 -2.35 -15.93 -1.66
N ASP A 58 -3.17 -14.90 -1.83
CA ASP A 58 -4.42 -14.99 -2.57
C ASP A 58 -4.14 -14.95 -4.08
N ILE A 59 -3.09 -14.22 -4.49
CA ILE A 59 -2.57 -14.26 -5.87
C ILE A 59 -2.02 -15.65 -6.20
N ILE A 60 -1.20 -16.23 -5.31
CA ILE A 60 -0.66 -17.60 -5.47
C ILE A 60 -1.80 -18.62 -5.54
N SER A 61 -2.81 -18.48 -4.68
CA SER A 61 -3.99 -19.34 -4.71
C SER A 61 -4.72 -19.28 -6.06
N LEU A 62 -4.94 -18.08 -6.60
CA LEU A 62 -5.55 -17.91 -7.92
C LEU A 62 -4.71 -18.53 -9.03
N ILE A 63 -3.38 -18.34 -9.01
CA ILE A 63 -2.46 -18.95 -9.98
C ILE A 63 -2.57 -20.48 -9.96
N ASN A 64 -2.57 -21.09 -8.77
CA ASN A 64 -2.67 -22.54 -8.63
C ASN A 64 -4.00 -23.05 -9.15
N LYS A 65 -5.11 -22.39 -8.80
CA LYS A 65 -6.46 -22.71 -9.32
C LYS A 65 -6.54 -22.64 -10.85
N VAL A 66 -5.93 -21.64 -11.46
CA VAL A 66 -5.88 -21.51 -12.93
C VAL A 66 -5.03 -22.61 -13.57
N LYS A 67 -3.89 -22.99 -12.97
CA LYS A 67 -3.07 -24.12 -13.46
C LYS A 67 -3.86 -25.43 -13.40
N GLU A 68 -4.48 -25.68 -12.27
CA GLU A 68 -5.35 -26.82 -12.00
C GLU A 68 -6.52 -26.94 -13.01
N LEU A 69 -7.11 -25.80 -13.38
CA LEU A 69 -8.15 -25.70 -14.39
C LEU A 69 -7.61 -26.04 -15.80
N ALA A 70 -6.43 -25.50 -16.15
CA ALA A 70 -5.79 -25.73 -17.43
C ALA A 70 -5.37 -27.21 -17.61
N GLU A 71 -4.86 -27.83 -16.54
CA GLU A 71 -4.57 -29.28 -16.50
C GLU A 71 -5.84 -30.09 -16.74
N SER A 72 -6.94 -29.75 -16.06
CA SER A 72 -8.24 -30.43 -16.22
C SER A 72 -8.78 -30.29 -17.64
N TYR A 73 -8.63 -29.13 -18.25
CA TYR A 73 -9.00 -28.90 -19.65
C TYR A 73 -8.16 -29.76 -20.61
N GLY A 74 -6.84 -29.81 -20.39
CA GLY A 74 -5.93 -30.64 -21.16
C GLY A 74 -6.26 -32.13 -21.09
N GLU A 75 -6.58 -32.63 -19.88
CA GLU A 75 -7.03 -34.01 -19.69
C GLU A 75 -8.30 -34.34 -20.47
N VAL A 76 -9.29 -33.45 -20.45
CA VAL A 76 -10.54 -33.63 -21.20
C VAL A 76 -10.27 -33.67 -22.70
N CYS A 77 -9.43 -32.75 -23.20
CA CYS A 77 -9.10 -32.69 -24.62
C CYS A 77 -8.30 -33.90 -25.13
N ALA A 78 -7.57 -34.58 -24.23
CA ALA A 78 -6.79 -35.76 -24.57
C ALA A 78 -7.59 -37.08 -24.52
N GLN A 79 -8.83 -37.05 -24.03
CA GLN A 79 -9.72 -38.22 -23.92
C GLN A 79 -10.81 -38.16 -25.00
N ASN A 80 -11.26 -39.32 -25.47
CA ASN A 80 -12.52 -39.39 -26.20
C ASN A 80 -13.67 -39.20 -25.19
N ILE A 81 -14.58 -38.28 -25.49
CA ILE A 81 -15.71 -37.94 -24.61
C ILE A 81 -16.59 -39.15 -24.29
N ASP A 82 -16.77 -40.05 -25.25
CA ASP A 82 -17.61 -41.24 -25.11
C ASP A 82 -17.06 -42.24 -24.06
N ASP A 83 -15.76 -42.17 -23.78
CA ASP A 83 -15.08 -43.04 -22.81
C ASP A 83 -15.12 -42.48 -21.38
N ILE A 84 -15.59 -41.23 -21.19
CA ILE A 84 -15.62 -40.57 -19.88
C ILE A 84 -16.90 -40.95 -19.14
N LYS A 85 -16.73 -41.72 -18.06
CA LYS A 85 -17.84 -42.06 -17.14
C LYS A 85 -18.49 -40.78 -16.57
N THR A 86 -19.83 -40.80 -16.46
CA THR A 86 -20.65 -39.68 -15.99
C THR A 86 -20.15 -38.99 -14.70
N PRO A 87 -19.70 -39.70 -13.64
CA PRO A 87 -19.18 -39.04 -12.45
C PRO A 87 -17.91 -38.22 -12.70
N LYS A 88 -17.04 -38.68 -13.59
CA LYS A 88 -15.80 -37.97 -13.96
C LYS A 88 -16.12 -36.77 -14.85
N LEU A 89 -17.04 -36.94 -15.81
CA LEU A 89 -17.54 -35.85 -16.65
C LEU A 89 -18.16 -34.73 -15.81
N LYS A 90 -18.98 -35.07 -14.82
CA LYS A 90 -19.60 -34.09 -13.91
C LYS A 90 -18.54 -33.26 -13.18
N LYS A 91 -17.49 -33.91 -12.64
CA LYS A 91 -16.37 -33.21 -11.99
C LYS A 91 -15.63 -32.27 -12.95
N TYR A 92 -15.41 -32.69 -14.20
CA TYR A 92 -14.79 -31.81 -15.20
C TYR A 92 -15.67 -30.60 -15.51
N VAL A 93 -16.98 -30.78 -15.68
CA VAL A 93 -17.92 -29.67 -15.92
C VAL A 93 -17.93 -28.70 -14.75
N GLU A 94 -18.05 -29.19 -13.52
CA GLU A 94 -18.02 -28.38 -12.30
C GLU A 94 -16.73 -27.56 -12.23
N ARG A 95 -15.57 -28.20 -12.43
CA ARG A 95 -14.27 -27.52 -12.36
C ARG A 95 -14.08 -26.51 -13.49
N LEU A 96 -14.41 -26.89 -14.73
CA LEU A 96 -14.28 -26.02 -15.90
C LEU A 96 -15.23 -24.82 -15.84
N SER A 97 -16.36 -24.94 -15.15
CA SER A 97 -17.31 -23.83 -14.93
C SER A 97 -16.72 -22.71 -14.06
N GLU A 98 -15.73 -22.99 -13.21
CA GLU A 98 -15.06 -21.98 -12.36
C GLU A 98 -14.21 -20.96 -13.15
N LYS A 99 -14.02 -21.17 -14.47
CA LYS A 99 -13.24 -20.28 -15.34
C LYS A 99 -13.68 -18.83 -15.24
N GLU A 100 -14.98 -18.59 -15.26
CA GLU A 100 -15.56 -17.23 -15.24
C GLU A 100 -15.35 -16.54 -13.88
N ASP A 101 -15.45 -17.31 -12.79
CA ASP A 101 -15.16 -16.83 -11.44
C ASP A 101 -13.68 -16.44 -11.30
N TYR A 102 -12.77 -17.23 -11.85
CA TYR A 102 -11.33 -16.93 -11.84
C TYR A 102 -10.98 -15.72 -12.71
N ALA A 103 -11.64 -15.54 -13.85
CA ALA A 103 -11.49 -14.34 -14.67
C ALA A 103 -11.97 -13.08 -13.92
N THR A 104 -13.12 -13.17 -13.25
CA THR A 104 -13.67 -12.08 -12.44
C THR A 104 -12.74 -11.71 -11.28
N LEU A 105 -12.17 -12.71 -10.59
CA LEU A 105 -11.17 -12.50 -9.55
C LEU A 105 -9.89 -11.87 -10.09
N TYR A 106 -9.41 -12.31 -11.26
CA TYR A 106 -8.26 -11.73 -11.92
C TYR A 106 -8.48 -10.24 -12.21
N ASP A 107 -9.61 -9.87 -12.83
CA ASP A 107 -9.91 -8.48 -13.17
C ASP A 107 -10.03 -7.61 -11.91
N LYS A 108 -10.68 -8.13 -10.86
CA LYS A 108 -10.72 -7.47 -9.55
C LYS A 108 -9.30 -7.25 -9.00
N TYR A 109 -8.44 -8.26 -9.07
CA TYR A 109 -7.09 -8.16 -8.53
C TYR A 109 -6.24 -7.18 -9.31
N LYS A 110 -6.35 -7.20 -10.64
CA LYS A 110 -5.71 -6.26 -11.54
C LYS A 110 -6.12 -4.82 -11.22
N ALA A 111 -7.42 -4.53 -11.11
CA ALA A 111 -7.92 -3.19 -10.80
C ALA A 111 -7.39 -2.65 -9.46
N LEU A 112 -7.35 -3.51 -8.43
CA LEU A 112 -6.80 -3.15 -7.11
C LEU A 112 -5.29 -2.86 -7.17
N ILE A 113 -4.51 -3.66 -7.92
CA ILE A 113 -3.08 -3.41 -8.12
C ILE A 113 -2.86 -2.10 -8.87
N GLU A 114 -3.61 -1.85 -9.94
CA GLU A 114 -3.55 -0.61 -10.73
C GLU A 114 -3.88 0.62 -9.88
N ASP A 115 -4.89 0.53 -9.01
CA ASP A 115 -5.21 1.58 -8.05
C ASP A 115 -4.13 1.77 -6.99
N PHE A 116 -3.54 0.68 -6.50
CA PHE A 116 -2.49 0.73 -5.48
C PHE A 116 -1.23 1.44 -5.96
N ILE A 117 -0.79 1.17 -7.20
CA ILE A 117 0.47 1.69 -7.75
C ILE A 117 0.38 3.14 -8.24
N LYS A 118 -0.79 3.79 -8.14
CA LYS A 118 -0.94 5.20 -8.51
C LYS A 118 -0.01 6.08 -7.66
N PRO A 119 0.72 7.04 -8.26
CA PRO A 119 1.68 7.87 -7.53
C PRO A 119 1.13 8.54 -6.28
N GLY A 120 -0.09 9.10 -6.33
CA GLY A 120 -0.71 9.73 -5.15
C GLY A 120 -0.96 8.76 -4.00
N ASN A 121 -1.26 7.49 -4.30
CA ASN A 121 -1.42 6.45 -3.30
C ASN A 121 -0.05 6.09 -2.69
N LEU A 122 0.93 5.77 -3.54
CA LEU A 122 2.28 5.38 -3.09
C LEU A 122 3.01 6.51 -2.34
N ASP A 123 2.87 7.76 -2.76
CA ASP A 123 3.52 8.91 -2.13
C ASP A 123 3.13 9.04 -0.64
N SER A 124 1.93 8.58 -0.24
CA SER A 124 1.50 8.62 1.17
C SER A 124 2.30 7.68 2.09
N LEU A 125 2.94 6.64 1.53
CA LEU A 125 3.70 5.64 2.28
C LEU A 125 4.94 6.22 2.96
N ILE A 126 5.42 7.40 2.56
CA ILE A 126 6.57 8.03 3.24
C ILE A 126 6.25 8.36 4.70
N TYR A 127 4.98 8.54 5.05
CA TYR A 127 4.56 8.86 6.42
C TYR A 127 4.36 7.63 7.32
N VAL A 128 4.54 6.42 6.78
CA VAL A 128 4.64 5.20 7.58
C VAL A 128 6.09 4.78 7.84
N CYS A 129 7.06 5.42 7.19
CA CYS A 129 8.51 5.22 7.40
C CYS A 129 8.95 5.71 8.78
N ASP A 130 9.92 5.02 9.37
CA ASP A 130 10.47 5.36 10.69
C ASP A 130 11.39 6.59 10.65
N ASP A 131 12.13 6.79 9.57
CA ASP A 131 13.10 7.87 9.42
C ASP A 131 13.25 8.37 7.96
N GLU A 132 14.11 9.38 7.77
CA GLU A 132 14.37 9.99 6.45
C GLU A 132 15.08 9.05 5.47
N GLU A 133 15.89 8.11 5.96
CA GLU A 133 16.56 7.12 5.12
C GLU A 133 15.54 6.15 4.53
N GLU A 134 14.63 5.63 5.36
CA GLU A 134 13.50 4.82 4.90
C GLU A 134 12.60 5.59 3.92
N GLN A 135 12.35 6.88 4.15
CA GLN A 135 11.59 7.71 3.22
C GLN A 135 12.29 7.82 1.87
N PHE A 136 13.60 8.06 1.87
CA PHE A 136 14.41 8.14 0.66
C PHE A 136 14.37 6.81 -0.13
N LEU A 137 14.61 5.69 0.55
CA LEU A 137 14.55 4.35 -0.06
C LEU A 137 13.16 4.02 -0.58
N THR A 138 12.11 4.42 0.13
CA THR A 138 10.71 4.24 -0.30
C THR A 138 10.42 5.03 -1.57
N VAL A 139 10.82 6.30 -1.63
CA VAL A 139 10.65 7.12 -2.85
C VAL A 139 11.46 6.54 -4.01
N LYS A 140 12.68 6.04 -3.76
CA LYS A 140 13.49 5.36 -4.77
C LYS A 140 12.77 4.15 -5.34
N ALA A 141 12.21 3.29 -4.49
CA ALA A 141 11.43 2.12 -4.91
C ALA A 141 10.19 2.51 -5.73
N ILE A 142 9.44 3.53 -5.30
CA ILE A 142 8.28 4.06 -6.02
C ILE A 142 8.68 4.56 -7.41
N MET A 143 9.80 5.28 -7.53
CA MET A 143 10.30 5.77 -8.81
C MET A 143 10.68 4.62 -9.74
N SER A 144 11.31 3.56 -9.23
CA SER A 144 11.62 2.35 -10.00
C SER A 144 10.35 1.63 -10.50
N MET A 145 9.35 1.48 -9.63
CA MET A 145 8.09 0.81 -9.98
C MET A 145 7.25 1.60 -11.00
N THR A 146 7.29 2.94 -10.93
CA THR A 146 6.51 3.81 -11.82
C THR A 146 7.24 4.16 -13.13
N GLY A 147 8.40 3.55 -13.40
CA GLY A 147 9.14 3.73 -14.65
C GLY A 147 9.75 5.12 -14.80
N ALA A 148 10.13 5.78 -13.70
CA ALA A 148 10.76 7.10 -13.75
C ALA A 148 12.09 7.03 -14.53
N LYS A 149 12.22 7.84 -15.58
CA LYS A 149 13.38 7.84 -16.50
C LYS A 149 14.70 8.25 -15.83
N VAL A 150 14.65 8.95 -14.70
CA VAL A 150 15.83 9.45 -14.00
C VAL A 150 15.68 9.19 -12.51
N SER A 151 16.64 8.47 -11.92
CA SER A 151 16.61 8.00 -10.53
C SER A 151 17.90 8.31 -9.77
N SER A 152 18.56 9.44 -10.08
CA SER A 152 19.69 9.88 -9.27
C SER A 152 19.21 10.40 -7.91
N ASP A 153 20.10 10.41 -6.92
CA ASP A 153 19.79 10.87 -5.56
C ASP A 153 19.18 12.29 -5.52
N GLY A 154 19.64 13.17 -6.42
CA GLY A 154 19.05 14.52 -6.55
C GLY A 154 17.58 14.50 -6.95
N HIS A 155 17.18 13.59 -7.85
CA HIS A 155 15.78 13.45 -8.27
C HIS A 155 14.92 12.83 -7.17
N ILE A 156 15.47 11.86 -6.42
CA ILE A 156 14.79 11.23 -5.28
C ILE A 156 14.53 12.29 -4.19
N LYS A 157 15.55 13.08 -3.83
CA LYS A 157 15.42 14.19 -2.86
C LYS A 157 14.41 15.25 -3.33
N LEU A 158 14.43 15.60 -4.61
CA LEU A 158 13.46 16.55 -5.17
C LEU A 158 12.04 16.00 -5.10
N ARG A 159 11.83 14.72 -5.41
CA ARG A 159 10.52 14.08 -5.30
C ARG A 159 10.05 14.03 -3.85
N LEU A 160 10.92 13.60 -2.92
CA LEU A 160 10.60 13.57 -1.50
C LEU A 160 10.17 14.95 -0.98
N ARG A 161 10.92 16.01 -1.33
CA ARG A 161 10.55 17.41 -1.02
C ARG A 161 9.17 17.77 -1.55
N ARG A 162 8.87 17.47 -2.82
CA ARG A 162 7.57 17.74 -3.44
C ARG A 162 6.42 16.99 -2.76
N ILE A 163 6.68 15.77 -2.26
CA ILE A 163 5.68 15.01 -1.50
C ILE A 163 5.41 15.72 -0.16
N HIS A 164 6.47 16.08 0.58
CA HIS A 164 6.31 16.85 1.82
C HIS A 164 5.58 18.17 1.61
N ASP A 165 5.92 18.93 0.57
CA ASP A 165 5.26 20.21 0.27
C ASP A 165 3.76 20.02 0.02
N ARG A 166 3.39 18.97 -0.74
CA ARG A 166 1.98 18.65 -1.04
C ARG A 166 1.20 18.31 0.22
N TYR A 167 1.74 17.45 1.08
CA TYR A 167 1.06 17.09 2.32
C TYR A 167 1.06 18.26 3.30
N LYS A 168 2.15 19.03 3.39
CA LYS A 168 2.17 20.27 4.19
C LYS A 168 1.05 21.23 3.78
N GLN A 169 0.80 21.38 2.48
CA GLN A 169 -0.34 22.18 1.98
C GLN A 169 -1.70 21.60 2.41
N GLN A 170 -1.87 20.26 2.36
CA GLN A 170 -3.09 19.60 2.84
C GLN A 170 -3.40 19.92 4.31
N PHE A 171 -2.38 20.13 5.14
CA PHE A 171 -2.52 20.49 6.55
C PHE A 171 -2.27 21.99 6.82
N ASN A 172 -2.63 22.86 5.88
CA ASN A 172 -2.56 24.32 6.03
C ASN A 172 -1.17 24.85 6.47
N GLY A 173 -0.10 24.25 5.94
CA GLY A 173 1.26 24.66 6.26
C GLY A 173 1.84 24.06 7.54
N LYS A 174 1.06 23.27 8.31
CA LYS A 174 1.51 22.68 9.57
C LYS A 174 2.58 21.60 9.37
N LYS A 175 3.40 21.38 10.39
CA LYS A 175 4.37 20.27 10.41
C LYS A 175 3.63 18.95 10.56
N ILE A 176 4.11 17.92 9.88
CA ILE A 176 3.53 16.58 9.88
C ILE A 176 4.64 15.59 10.13
N ARG A 177 4.39 14.60 10.99
CA ARG A 177 5.31 13.47 11.23
C ARG A 177 4.53 12.17 11.33
N LYS A 178 5.25 11.04 11.29
CA LYS A 178 4.67 9.73 11.59
C LYS A 178 4.02 9.72 12.98
N ASN A 179 2.83 9.15 13.07
CA ASN A 179 2.08 9.06 14.31
C ASN A 179 2.82 8.20 15.36
N GLN A 180 3.08 8.78 16.52
CA GLN A 180 3.84 8.14 17.60
C GLN A 180 3.03 7.13 18.45
N LYS A 181 1.70 7.11 18.32
CA LYS A 181 0.86 6.13 19.03
C LYS A 181 0.76 4.81 18.27
N SER A 182 0.89 4.85 16.94
CA SER A 182 0.89 3.65 16.10
C SER A 182 2.07 2.70 16.39
N SER A 183 3.16 3.21 16.96
CA SER A 183 4.35 2.44 17.36
C SER A 183 4.29 1.83 18.76
N LEU A 184 3.21 2.06 19.55
CA LEU A 184 3.03 1.51 20.89
C LEU A 184 2.35 0.13 20.90
N TYR A 185 1.73 -0.29 19.79
CA TYR A 185 1.30 -1.68 19.57
C TYR A 185 2.48 -2.47 18.99
N LYS A 186 3.53 -2.63 19.80
CA LYS A 186 4.68 -3.49 19.49
C LYS A 186 4.41 -4.92 19.92
#